data_AF-A0A5K1A4L3-F1
#
_entry.id   AF-A0A5K1A4L3-F1
#
_cell.length_a   1.000
_cell.length_b   1.000
_cell.length_c   1.000
_cell.angle_alpha   90.00
_cell.angle_beta   90.00
_cell.angle_gamma   90.00
#
_symmetry.space_group_name_H-M   'P 1'
#
loop_
_entity.id
_entity.type
_entity.pdbx_description
1 polymer ?
#
loop_
_entity_poly.entity_id
_entity_poly.type
_entity_poly.pdbx_seq_one_letter_code
_entity_poly.pdbx_strand_id
1 'polypeptide(L)' 'DADGATQETKKSNHLLRKITKRQEGHKLDPHIEEQFSSGRLMACISSRPGQCGRADG' A
#
# COMPACT_ATOMS: atom_id res chain seq x y z
N ASP A 1 -18.51 -9.17 2.69
CA ASP A 1 -17.75 -9.64 3.87
C ASP A 1 -16.26 -9.52 3.64
N ALA A 2 -15.59 -8.63 4.38
CA ALA A 2 -14.16 -8.70 4.67
C ALA A 2 -13.92 -7.76 5.86
N ASP A 3 -14.23 -8.29 7.04
CA ASP A 3 -13.84 -7.78 8.34
C ASP A 3 -12.33 -7.49 8.35
N GLY A 4 -11.97 -6.22 8.16
CA GLY A 4 -10.61 -5.71 8.28
C GLY A 4 -10.29 -5.26 9.70
N ALA A 5 -10.94 -5.86 10.71
CA ALA A 5 -10.54 -5.72 12.09
C ALA A 5 -9.15 -6.37 12.20
N THR A 6 -8.10 -5.56 12.06
CA THR A 6 -6.77 -5.91 12.55
C THR A 6 -6.97 -6.33 13.99
N GLN A 7 -6.97 -7.65 14.22
CA GLN A 7 -7.05 -8.26 15.54
C GLN A 7 -6.15 -7.44 16.46
N GLU A 8 -6.71 -6.93 17.57
CA GLU A 8 -5.98 -6.18 18.60
C GLU A 8 -4.97 -7.11 19.27
N THR A 9 -3.93 -7.42 18.52
CA THR A 9 -2.78 -8.18 18.93
C THR A 9 -1.93 -7.23 19.76
N LYS A 10 -1.50 -7.68 20.94
CA LYS A 10 -0.59 -6.91 21.78
C LYS A 10 0.69 -6.61 20.98
N LYS A 11 0.85 -5.34 20.57
CA LYS A 11 2.04 -4.87 19.84
C LYS A 11 3.13 -4.53 20.86
N SER A 12 4.39 -4.82 20.53
CA SER A 12 5.51 -4.40 21.36
C SER A 12 5.69 -2.88 21.30
N ASN A 13 6.20 -2.28 22.38
CA ASN A 13 6.45 -0.83 22.44
C ASN A 13 7.37 -0.32 21.33
N HIS A 14 8.32 -1.17 20.89
CA HIS A 14 9.19 -0.83 19.78
C HIS A 14 8.45 -0.76 18.44
N LEU A 15 7.46 -1.63 18.21
CA LEU A 15 6.62 -1.59 17.00
C LEU A 15 5.70 -0.36 16.99
N LEU A 16 5.07 -0.04 18.13
CA LEU A 16 4.24 1.15 18.28
C LEU A 16 5.03 2.42 17.93
N ARG A 17 6.21 2.60 18.53
CA ARG A 17 7.11 3.72 18.22
C ARG A 17 7.52 3.78 16.74
N LYS A 18 7.67 2.62 16.09
CA LYS A 18 8.01 2.54 14.66
C LYS A 18 6.83 2.95 13.77
N ILE A 19 5.61 2.60 14.15
CA ILE A 19 4.39 2.97 13.42
C ILE A 19 4.15 4.47 13.56
N THR A 20 4.20 5.03 14.78
CA THR A 20 3.97 6.47 15.00
C THR A 20 4.96 7.30 14.20
N LYS A 21 6.26 6.96 14.26
CA LYS A 21 7.30 7.63 13.47
C LYS A 21 7.09 7.55 11.96
N ARG A 22 6.48 6.47 11.44
CA ARG A 22 6.17 6.34 10.00
C ARG A 22 4.92 7.10 9.60
N GLN A 23 3.99 7.32 10.52
CA GLN A 23 2.76 8.08 10.28
C GLN A 23 3.02 9.59 10.22
N GLU A 24 4.06 10.07 10.91
CA GLU A 24 4.50 11.46 10.85
C GLU A 24 4.86 11.86 9.40
N GLY A 25 3.96 12.61 8.75
CA GLY A 25 4.11 13.08 7.36
C GLY A 25 3.58 12.13 6.28
N HIS A 26 3.04 10.96 6.65
CA HIS A 26 2.46 10.02 5.69
C HIS A 26 1.06 10.45 5.26
N LYS A 27 0.98 11.23 4.18
CA LYS A 27 -0.27 11.62 3.52
C LYS A 27 -0.34 10.96 2.15
N LEU A 28 -1.44 10.29 1.86
CA LEU A 28 -1.75 9.74 0.54
C LEU A 28 -2.57 10.75 -0.26
N ASP A 29 -2.38 10.76 -1.58
CA ASP A 29 -3.24 11.55 -2.47
C ASP A 29 -4.66 10.95 -2.48
N PRO A 30 -5.74 11.77 -2.45
CA PRO A 30 -7.11 11.27 -2.44
C PRO A 30 -7.45 10.34 -3.61
N HIS A 31 -6.89 10.57 -4.81
CA HIS A 31 -7.15 9.70 -5.97
C HIS A 31 -6.52 8.32 -5.79
N ILE A 32 -5.38 8.25 -5.11
CA ILE A 32 -4.72 6.98 -4.79
C ILE A 32 -5.56 6.20 -3.76
N GLU A 33 -6.11 6.88 -2.75
CA GLU A 33 -6.99 6.26 -1.75
C GLU A 33 -8.27 5.69 -2.35
N GLU A 34 -8.88 6.39 -3.32
CA GLU A 34 -10.02 5.88 -4.09
C GLU A 34 -9.65 4.62 -4.90
N GLN A 35 -8.49 4.63 -5.57
CA GLN A 35 -8.02 3.46 -6.32
C GLN A 35 -7.77 2.25 -5.40
N PHE A 36 -7.16 2.45 -4.23
CA PHE A 36 -7.01 1.39 -3.23
C PHE A 36 -8.36 0.86 -2.74
N SER A 37 -9.34 1.75 -2.52
CA SER A 37 -10.70 1.37 -2.13
C SER A 37 -11.42 0.56 -3.21
N SER A 38 -11.15 0.86 -4.48
CA SER A 38 -11.69 0.12 -5.63
C SER A 38 -11.03 -1.25 -5.87
N GLY A 39 -9.87 -1.50 -5.27
CA GLY A 39 -9.05 -2.70 -5.49
C GLY A 39 -8.35 -2.75 -6.86
N ARG A 40 -8.39 -1.68 -7.65
CA ARG A 40 -7.73 -1.57 -8.97
C ARG A 40 -6.86 -0.31 -9.02
N LEU A 41 -5.58 -0.49 -9.28
CA LEU A 41 -4.59 0.59 -9.38
C LEU A 41 -4.25 0.87 -10.84
N MET A 42 -4.15 2.15 -11.18
CA MET A 42 -3.65 2.57 -12.49
C MET A 42 -2.11 2.57 -12.45
N ALA A 43 -1.47 1.87 -13.38
CA ALA A 43 -0.02 1.78 -13.47
C ALA A 43 0.45 1.85 -14.93
N CYS A 44 1.69 2.31 -15.12
CA CYS A 44 2.31 2.40 -16.44
C CYS A 44 3.38 1.30 -16.57
N ILE A 45 3.29 0.47 -17.61
CA ILE A 45 4.33 -0.52 -17.90
C ILE A 45 5.61 0.21 -18.28
N SER A 46 6.66 0.07 -17.47
CA SER A 46 7.96 0.70 -17.68
C SER A 46 8.92 -0.20 -18.48
N SER A 47 8.65 -1.50 -18.49
CA SER A 47 9.41 -2.52 -19.21
C SER A 47 9.04 -2.62 -20.70
N ARG A 48 9.89 -3.32 -21.47
CA ARG A 48 9.66 -3.63 -22.90
C ARG A 48 9.32 -5.11 -23.07
N PRO A 49 8.06 -5.54 -22.87
CA PRO A 49 7.67 -6.95 -22.78
C PRO A 49 8.09 -7.79 -23.99
N GLY A 50 8.13 -7.20 -25.20
CA GLY A 50 8.58 -7.90 -26.40
C GLY A 50 10.07 -8.30 -26.39
N GLN A 51 10.90 -7.66 -25.57
CA GLN A 51 12.32 -7.97 -25.43
C GLN A 51 12.63 -8.73 -24.13
N CYS A 52 12.04 -8.28 -23.01
CA CYS A 52 12.31 -8.86 -21.70
C CYS A 52 11.35 -9.99 -21.28
N GLY A 53 10.22 -10.17 -21.97
CA GLY A 53 9.21 -11.16 -21.62
C GLY A 53 8.43 -10.86 -20.33
N ARG A 54 8.51 -9.63 -19.81
CA ARG A 54 7.84 -9.20 -18.56
C ARG A 54 7.11 -7.88 -18.77
N ALA A 55 6.03 -7.68 -18.02
CA ALA A 55 5.20 -6.47 -18.06
C ALA A 55 5.23 -5.78 -16.69
N ASP A 56 6.44 -5.39 -16.28
CA ASP A 56 6.69 -4.71 -15.02
C ASP A 56 6.44 -3.19 -15.16
N GLY A 57 5.88 -2.58 -14.13
CA GLY A 57 5.44 -1.18 -14.08
C GLY A 57 4.92 -0.79 -12.69
#